data_AF-A0AAP9YGH4-F1
#
_entry.id   AF-A0AAP9YGH4-F1
#
_cell.length_a   1.000
_cell.length_b   1.000
_cell.length_c   1.000
_cell.angle_alpha   90.00
_cell.angle_beta   90.00
_cell.angle_gamma   90.00
#
_symmetry.space_group_name_H-M   'P 1'
#
loop_
_entity.id
_entity.type
_entity.pdbx_description
1 polymer ?
#
loop_
_entity_poly.entity_id
_entity_poly.type
_entity_poly.pdbx_seq_one_letter_code
_entity_poly.pdbx_strand_id
1 'polypeptide(L)'
;MMINSILSLVLAGGLLALGGYLAAKSWPEQQDDPGQDLDTVDDDGLFDGWDGLAPRERKKRLAVYQRRVRARLAEQESEWLRARLREYAKG
;
A
#
# COMPACT_ATOMS: atom_id res chain seq x y z
N MET A 1 23.38 29.35 18.48
CA MET A 1 22.48 29.54 17.32
C MET A 1 22.81 28.61 16.14
N MET A 2 24.08 28.35 15.79
CA MET A 2 24.46 27.49 14.65
C MET A 2 24.06 26.00 14.75
N ILE A 3 24.05 25.43 15.95
CA ILE A 3 23.71 24.01 16.17
C ILE A 3 22.26 23.71 15.75
N ASN A 4 21.33 24.62 16.04
CA ASN A 4 19.92 24.48 15.66
C ASN A 4 19.72 24.58 14.14
N SER A 5 20.53 25.40 13.45
CA SER A 5 20.48 25.51 11.99
C SER A 5 20.94 24.23 11.29
N ILE A 6 21.99 23.58 11.82
CA ILE A 6 22.50 22.31 11.27
C ILE A 6 21.49 21.19 11.49
N LEU A 7 20.94 21.09 12.70
CA LEU A 7 19.87 20.13 13.03
C LEU A 7 18.63 20.33 12.13
N SER A 8 18.22 21.58 11.91
CA SER A 8 17.09 21.90 11.04
C SER A 8 17.35 21.51 9.58
N LEU A 9 18.58 21.67 9.09
CA LEU A 9 18.95 21.31 7.72
C LEU A 9 18.91 19.79 7.51
N VAL A 10 19.44 19.03 8.47
CA VAL A 10 19.42 17.56 8.44
C VAL A 10 18.00 17.03 8.50
N LEU A 11 17.16 17.60 9.36
CA LEU A 11 15.76 17.21 9.48
C LEU A 11 14.97 17.48 8.19
N ALA A 12 15.16 18.66 7.59
CA ALA A 12 14.52 19.03 6.33
C ALA A 12 14.98 18.14 5.17
N GLY A 13 16.27 17.82 5.09
CA GLY A 13 16.82 16.89 4.11
C GLY A 13 16.25 15.47 4.26
N GLY A 14 16.14 14.98 5.51
CA GLY A 14 15.52 13.69 5.81
C GLY A 14 14.05 13.61 5.40
N LEU A 15 13.28 14.67 5.67
CA LEU A 15 11.87 14.77 5.29
C LEU A 15 11.69 14.84 3.76
N LEU A 16 12.57 15.55 3.04
CA LEU A 16 12.55 15.60 1.58
C LEU A 16 12.90 14.25 0.95
N ALA A 17 13.91 13.55 1.47
CA ALA A 17 14.28 12.22 0.99
C ALA A 17 13.15 11.20 1.24
N LEU A 18 12.53 11.25 2.42
CA LEU A 18 11.40 10.38 2.76
C LEU A 18 10.17 10.70 1.91
N GLY A 19 9.86 11.98 1.71
CA GLY A 19 8.78 12.45 0.86
C GLY A 19 8.98 12.06 -0.60
N GLY A 20 10.19 12.22 -1.14
CA GLY A 20 10.55 11.78 -2.49
C GLY A 20 10.48 10.27 -2.67
N TYR A 21 10.95 9.49 -1.68
CA TYR A 21 10.83 8.03 -1.68
C TYR A 21 9.38 7.57 -1.66
N LEU A 22 8.54 8.20 -0.83
CA LEU A 22 7.11 7.91 -0.77
C LEU A 22 6.39 8.32 -2.07
N ALA A 23 6.74 9.47 -2.65
CA ALA A 23 6.18 9.95 -3.91
C ALA A 23 6.57 9.05 -5.10
N ALA A 24 7.82 8.58 -5.15
CA ALA A 24 8.28 7.61 -6.14
C ALA A 24 7.57 6.26 -5.99
N LYS A 25 7.30 5.85 -4.74
CA LYS A 25 6.54 4.63 -4.44
C LYS A 25 5.03 4.79 -4.70
N SER A 26 4.50 6.01 -4.59
CA SER A 26 3.10 6.33 -4.79
C SER A 26 2.77 6.78 -6.20
N TRP A 27 3.75 6.88 -7.12
CA TRP A 27 3.46 7.17 -8.51
C TRP A 27 2.54 6.06 -9.04
N PRO A 28 1.28 6.38 -9.38
CA PRO A 28 0.41 5.40 -9.98
C PRO A 28 0.99 5.15 -11.36
N GLU A 29 1.60 3.98 -11.54
CA GLU A 29 1.97 3.45 -12.85
C GLU A 29 0.69 3.54 -13.69
N GLN A 30 0.66 4.53 -14.58
CA GLN A 30 -0.46 4.88 -15.44
C GLN A 30 -0.96 3.60 -16.09
N GLN A 31 -2.12 3.13 -15.62
CA GLN A 31 -2.81 1.96 -16.14
C GLN A 31 -3.39 2.34 -17.49
N ASP A 32 -2.57 2.22 -18.53
CA ASP A 32 -3.10 1.91 -19.85
C ASP A 32 -3.57 0.44 -19.83
N ASP A 33 -4.89 0.32 -19.97
CA ASP A 33 -5.78 -0.78 -20.40
C ASP A 33 -5.09 -1.90 -21.24
N PRO A 34 -5.51 -3.19 -21.31
CA PRO A 34 -6.81 -3.80 -20.95
C PRO A 34 -6.64 -5.08 -20.10
N GLY A 35 -6.96 -5.01 -18.80
CA GLY A 35 -6.85 -6.14 -17.87
C GLY A 35 -8.23 -6.61 -17.45
N GLN A 36 -8.91 -7.33 -18.34
CA GLN A 36 -10.20 -7.96 -18.14
C GLN A 36 -10.32 -8.58 -16.73
N ASP A 37 -11.19 -8.00 -15.90
CA ASP A 37 -11.86 -8.63 -14.77
C ASP A 37 -11.01 -9.28 -13.66
N LEU A 38 -9.73 -8.94 -13.51
CA LEU A 38 -8.89 -9.51 -12.44
C LEU A 38 -9.35 -9.14 -11.03
N ASP A 39 -10.13 -8.06 -10.90
CA ASP A 39 -10.69 -7.62 -9.61
C ASP A 39 -11.87 -8.49 -9.14
N THR A 40 -12.51 -9.27 -10.02
CA THR A 40 -13.62 -10.19 -9.65
C THR A 40 -13.20 -11.63 -9.45
N VAL A 41 -12.04 -12.03 -9.97
CA VAL A 41 -11.46 -13.36 -9.76
C VAL A 41 -11.00 -13.52 -8.32
N ASP A 42 -11.21 -14.68 -7.70
CA ASP A 42 -10.70 -14.99 -6.37
C ASP A 42 -9.17 -15.00 -6.31
N ASP A 43 -8.61 -15.07 -5.09
CA ASP A 43 -7.16 -15.04 -4.93
C ASP A 43 -6.49 -16.28 -5.53
N ASP A 44 -7.18 -17.42 -5.59
CA ASP A 44 -6.66 -18.66 -6.17
C ASP A 44 -6.62 -18.60 -7.70
N GLY A 45 -7.67 -18.10 -8.36
CA GLY A 45 -7.72 -17.90 -9.80
C GLY A 45 -6.79 -16.78 -10.28
N LEU A 46 -6.45 -15.83 -9.40
CA LEU A 46 -5.48 -14.77 -9.71
C LEU A 46 -4.09 -15.34 -10.01
N PHE A 47 -3.70 -16.44 -9.38
CA PHE A 47 -2.40 -17.08 -9.59
C PHE A 47 -2.44 -18.28 -10.52
N ASP A 48 -3.58 -18.57 -11.16
CA ASP A 48 -3.67 -19.67 -12.10
C ASP A 48 -2.71 -19.47 -13.29
N GLY A 49 -1.99 -20.55 -13.63
CA GLY A 49 -0.96 -20.56 -14.67
C GLY A 49 0.25 -19.67 -14.39
N TRP A 50 0.57 -19.36 -13.12
CA TRP A 50 1.64 -18.42 -12.72
C TRP A 50 2.97 -18.58 -13.48
N ASP A 51 3.43 -19.82 -13.65
CA ASP A 51 4.70 -20.12 -14.32
C ASP A 51 4.69 -19.77 -15.81
N GLY A 52 3.51 -19.77 -16.45
CA GLY A 52 3.34 -19.35 -17.84
C GLY A 52 3.22 -17.84 -18.04
N LEU A 53 3.07 -17.06 -16.96
CA LEU A 53 2.90 -15.62 -17.06
C LEU A 53 4.20 -14.88 -17.32
N ALA A 54 4.14 -13.88 -18.19
CA ALA A 54 5.24 -12.93 -18.37
C ALA A 54 5.51 -12.15 -17.06
N PRO A 55 6.75 -11.70 -16.81
CA PRO A 55 7.09 -10.96 -15.59
C PRO A 55 6.22 -9.72 -15.33
N ARG A 56 5.82 -9.01 -16.41
CA ARG A 56 4.92 -7.85 -16.33
C ARG A 56 3.52 -8.22 -15.83
N GLU A 57 3.01 -9.36 -16.27
CA GLU A 57 1.69 -9.85 -15.88
C GLU A 57 1.68 -10.34 -14.42
N ARG A 58 2.73 -11.05 -14.03
CA ARG A 58 2.97 -11.42 -12.62
C ARG A 58 2.96 -10.20 -11.69
N LYS A 59 3.63 -9.11 -12.09
CA LYS A 59 3.66 -7.86 -11.32
C LYS A 59 2.25 -7.26 -11.17
N LYS A 60 1.44 -7.26 -12.23
CA LYS A 60 0.06 -6.76 -12.18
C LYS A 60 -0.81 -7.58 -11.22
N ARG A 61 -0.79 -8.90 -11.36
CA ARG A 61 -1.58 -9.81 -10.51
C ARG A 61 -1.14 -9.72 -9.04
N LEU A 62 0.16 -9.63 -8.78
CA LEU A 62 0.67 -9.41 -7.42
C LEU A 62 0.22 -8.06 -6.83
N ALA A 63 0.16 -7.00 -7.63
CA ALA A 63 -0.32 -5.69 -7.17
C ALA A 63 -1.81 -5.74 -6.77
N VAL A 64 -2.65 -6.44 -7.55
CA VAL A 64 -4.07 -6.67 -7.22
C VAL A 64 -4.19 -7.42 -5.89
N TYR A 65 -3.46 -8.53 -5.73
CA TYR A 65 -3.45 -9.30 -4.50
C TYR A 65 -3.04 -8.45 -3.28
N GLN A 66 -1.94 -7.71 -3.40
CA GLN A 66 -1.46 -6.83 -2.33
C GLN A 66 -2.48 -5.76 -1.94
N ARG A 67 -3.20 -5.19 -2.91
CA ARG A 67 -4.28 -4.23 -2.66
C ARG A 67 -5.40 -4.86 -1.84
N ARG A 68 -5.85 -6.07 -2.18
CA ARG A 68 -6.90 -6.80 -1.45
C ARG A 68 -6.49 -7.15 -0.04
N VAL A 69 -5.26 -7.64 0.15
CA VAL A 69 -4.73 -7.97 1.49
C VAL A 69 -4.70 -6.73 2.37
N ARG A 70 -4.26 -5.59 1.85
CA ARG A 70 -4.26 -4.32 2.60
C ARG A 70 -5.67 -3.85 2.95
N ALA A 71 -6.63 -3.99 2.04
CA ALA A 71 -8.03 -3.63 2.30
C ALA A 71 -8.61 -4.46 3.45
N ARG A 72 -8.44 -5.80 3.40
CA ARG A 72 -8.88 -6.71 4.48
C ARG A 72 -8.23 -6.37 5.82
N LEU A 73 -6.93 -6.04 5.82
CA LEU A 73 -6.23 -5.65 7.05
C LEU A 73 -6.80 -4.34 7.62
N ALA A 74 -7.04 -3.34 6.77
CA ALA A 74 -7.62 -2.06 7.19
C ALA A 74 -9.03 -2.24 7.78
N GLU A 75 -9.85 -3.13 7.20
CA GLU A 75 -11.16 -3.49 7.73
C GLU A 75 -11.03 -4.12 9.13
N GLN A 76 -10.18 -5.13 9.29
CA GLN A 76 -9.94 -5.80 10.57
C GLN A 76 -9.44 -4.82 11.65
N GLU A 77 -8.49 -3.95 11.31
CA GLU A 77 -7.99 -2.92 12.22
C GLU A 77 -9.10 -1.96 12.63
N SER A 78 -9.96 -1.55 11.69
CA SER A 78 -11.09 -0.66 11.97
C SER A 78 -12.12 -1.30 12.90
N GLU A 79 -12.40 -2.61 12.73
CA GLU A 79 -13.32 -3.36 13.57
C GLU A 79 -12.77 -3.51 14.98
N TRP A 80 -11.48 -3.86 15.10
CA TRP A 80 -10.79 -3.94 16.37
C TRP A 80 -10.81 -2.60 17.12
N LEU A 81 -10.50 -1.49 16.43
CA LEU A 81 -10.57 -0.14 17.01
C LEU A 81 -11.98 0.22 17.47
N ARG A 82 -13.00 -0.08 16.67
CA ARG A 82 -14.41 0.16 17.02
C ARG A 82 -14.83 -0.64 18.25
N ALA A 83 -14.43 -1.91 18.36
CA ALA A 83 -14.73 -2.74 19.53
C ALA A 83 -14.09 -2.14 20.79
N ARG A 84 -12.82 -1.77 20.71
CA ARG A 84 -12.06 -1.18 21.81
C ARG A 84 -12.62 0.18 22.26
N LEU A 85 -13.04 1.04 21.32
CA LEU A 85 -13.71 2.30 21.65
C LEU A 85 -15.04 2.10 22.39
N ARG A 86 -15.82 1.07 22.03
CA ARG A 86 -17.05 0.74 22.75
C ARG A 86 -16.80 0.25 24.17
N GLU A 87 -15.69 -0.42 24.43
CA GLU A 87 -15.29 -0.82 25.79
C GLU A 87 -14.95 0.42 26.63
N TYR A 88 -14.15 1.35 26.11
CA TYR A 88 -13.83 2.60 26.81
C TYR A 88 -15.08 3.46 27.08
N ALA A 89 -16.06 3.47 26.19
CA ALA A 89 -17.29 4.25 26.38
C ALA A 89 -18.27 3.65 27.41
N LYS A 90 -18.03 2.41 27.88
CA LYS A 90 -18.86 1.73 28.88
C LYS A 90 -18.32 1.85 30.30
N GLY A 91 -17.09 2.32 30.48
CA GLY A 91 -16.48 2.64 31.78
C GLY A 91 -16.55 4.12 32.08
#